data_AF-A0A660RMB4-F1
#
_entry.id   AF-A0A660RMB4-F1
#
_cell.length_a   1.000
_cell.length_b   1.000
_cell.length_c   1.000
_cell.angle_alpha   90.00
_cell.angle_beta   90.00
_cell.angle_gamma   90.00
#
_symmetry.space_group_name_H-M   'P 1'
#
loop_
_entity.id
_entity.type
_entity.pdbx_description
1 polymer ?
#
loop_
_entity_poly.entity_id
_entity_poly.type
_entity_poly.pdbx_seq_one_letter_code
_entity_poly.pdbx_strand_id
1 'polypeptide(L)'
;MAMATSVEELEDLLNEVEDRFGNPPEEVLSLFDYFKLRILGWLRGIKKIVFEDGGIVFVLKENLDLHLKGKYIYNKEKRTVVLYTDDDPLTTALAVLKE
;
A
#
# COMPACT_ATOMS: atom_id res chain seq x y z
N MET A 1 10.40 9.62 6.93
CA MET A 1 9.42 8.67 6.35
C MET A 1 8.88 7.67 7.37
N ALA A 2 9.72 6.90 8.07
CA ALA A 2 9.23 5.85 8.98
C ALA A 2 8.22 6.34 10.04
N MET A 3 8.37 7.58 10.52
CA MET A 3 7.49 8.22 11.49
C MET A 3 6.22 8.84 10.90
N ALA A 4 6.11 8.99 9.57
CA ALA A 4 4.91 9.55 8.95
C ALA A 4 3.73 8.60 9.18
N THR A 5 2.63 9.16 9.68
CA THR A 5 1.41 8.45 10.06
C THR A 5 0.23 8.77 9.15
N SER A 6 0.33 9.85 8.36
CA SER A 6 -0.65 10.24 7.35
C SER A 6 -0.02 10.34 5.95
N VAL A 7 -0.87 10.28 4.93
CA VAL A 7 -0.42 10.48 3.53
C VAL A 7 0.03 11.92 3.30
N GLU A 8 -0.62 12.89 3.96
CA GLU A 8 -0.28 14.31 3.89
C GLU A 8 1.14 14.58 4.44
N GLU A 9 1.48 14.06 5.62
CA GLU A 9 2.83 14.17 6.20
C GLU A 9 3.91 13.58 5.27
N LEU A 10 3.54 12.54 4.53
CA LEU A 10 4.43 11.89 3.59
C LEU A 10 4.61 12.72 2.31
N GLU A 11 3.56 13.39 1.83
CA GLU A 11 3.61 14.30 0.68
C GLU A 11 4.39 15.58 1.03
N ASP A 12 4.22 16.14 2.22
CA ASP A 12 5.02 17.26 2.72
C ASP A 12 6.51 16.91 2.77
N LEU A 13 6.84 15.71 3.26
CA LEU A 13 8.22 15.23 3.29
C LEU A 13 8.81 15.04 1.89
N LEU A 14 7.99 14.61 0.91
CA LEU A 14 8.44 14.52 -0.49
C LEU A 14 8.81 15.92 -0.99
N ASN A 15 7.92 16.90 -0.81
CA ASN A 15 8.15 18.29 -1.22
C ASN A 15 9.43 18.87 -0.58
N GLU A 16 9.70 18.59 0.70
CA GLU A 16 10.95 19.00 1.35
C GLU A 16 12.19 18.33 0.74
N VAL A 17 12.08 17.06 0.33
CA VAL A 17 13.17 16.37 -0.37
C VAL A 17 13.41 17.02 -1.74
N GLU A 18 12.36 17.35 -2.47
CA GLU A 18 12.47 18.01 -3.79
C GLU A 18 13.11 19.40 -3.68
N ASP A 19 12.69 20.20 -2.72
CA ASP A 19 13.24 21.54 -2.48
C ASP A 19 14.74 21.50 -2.15
N ARG A 20 15.15 20.51 -1.36
CA ARG A 20 16.53 20.40 -0.86
C ARG A 20 17.50 19.71 -1.82
N PHE A 21 17.00 18.74 -2.58
CA PHE A 21 17.84 17.84 -3.36
C PHE A 21 17.49 17.81 -4.86
N GLY A 22 16.46 18.54 -5.28
CA GLY A 22 15.91 18.51 -6.63
C GLY A 22 15.04 17.27 -6.87
N ASN A 23 14.74 17.01 -8.14
CA ASN A 23 13.84 15.92 -8.53
C ASN A 23 14.33 14.55 -8.00
N PRO A 24 13.53 13.84 -7.18
CA PRO A 24 13.93 12.56 -6.63
C PRO A 24 14.10 11.50 -7.72
N PRO A 25 15.09 10.60 -7.60
CA PRO A 25 15.19 9.42 -8.44
C PRO A 25 13.94 8.53 -8.33
N GLU A 26 13.69 7.73 -9.36
CA GLU A 26 12.55 6.81 -9.43
C GLU A 26 12.52 5.83 -8.25
N GLU A 27 13.69 5.39 -7.78
CA GLU A 27 13.81 4.50 -6.63
C GLU A 27 13.35 5.18 -5.33
N VAL A 28 13.58 6.50 -5.21
CA VAL A 28 13.10 7.29 -4.06
C VAL A 28 11.59 7.45 -4.15
N LEU A 29 11.05 7.78 -5.33
CA LEU A 29 9.59 7.86 -5.54
C LEU A 29 8.89 6.53 -5.20
N SER A 30 9.47 5.41 -5.66
CA SER A 30 8.99 4.06 -5.33
C SER A 30 9.00 3.81 -3.82
N LEU A 31 10.02 4.29 -3.10
CA LEU A 31 10.06 4.19 -1.64
C LEU A 31 8.90 4.95 -0.98
N PHE A 32 8.59 6.17 -1.45
CA PHE A 32 7.42 6.92 -1.00
C PHE A 32 6.12 6.18 -1.27
N ASP A 33 5.99 5.52 -2.41
CA ASP A 33 4.83 4.69 -2.73
C ASP A 33 4.66 3.52 -1.75
N TYR A 34 5.73 2.83 -1.36
CA TYR A 34 5.66 1.79 -0.32
C TYR A 34 5.26 2.36 1.05
N PHE A 35 5.75 3.55 1.42
CA PHE A 35 5.31 4.20 2.67
C PHE A 35 3.84 4.61 2.62
N LYS A 36 3.37 5.11 1.49
CA LYS A 36 1.96 5.45 1.25
C LYS A 36 1.09 4.21 1.37
N LEU A 37 1.49 3.12 0.74
CA LEU A 37 0.83 1.82 0.83
C LEU A 37 0.75 1.31 2.28
N ARG A 38 1.84 1.42 3.05
CA ARG A 38 1.88 1.05 4.47
C ARG A 38 0.85 1.85 5.27
N ILE A 39 0.78 3.16 5.08
CA ILE A 39 -0.14 4.05 5.79
C ILE A 39 -1.59 3.71 5.43
N LEU A 40 -1.92 3.66 4.13
CA LEU A 40 -3.25 3.33 3.65
C LEU A 40 -3.70 1.93 4.12
N GLY A 41 -2.80 0.94 4.03
CA GLY A 41 -3.05 -0.40 4.52
C GLY A 41 -3.34 -0.41 6.02
N TRP A 42 -2.51 0.27 6.82
CA TRP A 42 -2.70 0.35 8.26
C TRP A 42 -4.06 0.94 8.67
N LEU A 43 -4.47 2.03 7.99
CA LEU A 43 -5.76 2.71 8.21
C LEU A 43 -6.95 1.81 7.85
N ARG A 44 -6.78 0.94 6.85
CA ARG A 44 -7.77 -0.08 6.47
C ARG A 44 -7.63 -1.38 7.25
N GLY A 45 -6.90 -1.38 8.36
CA GLY A 45 -6.75 -2.57 9.20
C GLY A 45 -5.94 -3.70 8.56
N ILE A 46 -5.11 -3.42 7.56
CA ILE A 46 -4.13 -4.37 7.03
C ILE A 46 -2.87 -4.33 7.89
N LYS A 47 -2.42 -5.52 8.30
CA LYS A 47 -1.21 -5.75 9.10
C LYS A 47 0.03 -5.96 8.23
N LYS A 48 -0.13 -6.62 7.08
CA LYS A 48 0.96 -6.98 6.16
C LYS A 48 0.46 -6.97 4.73
N ILE A 49 1.31 -6.51 3.81
CA ILE A 49 1.10 -6.61 2.37
C ILE A 49 2.27 -7.42 1.81
N VAL A 50 1.98 -8.39 0.95
CA VAL A 50 2.98 -9.23 0.29
C VAL A 50 2.70 -9.21 -1.21
N PHE A 51 3.75 -9.00 -2.00
CA PHE A 51 3.72 -9.14 -3.45
C PHE A 51 4.28 -10.51 -3.80
N GLU A 52 3.49 -11.29 -4.52
CA GLU A 52 3.83 -12.64 -4.96
C GLU A 52 3.58 -12.73 -6.47
N ASP A 53 4.16 -13.74 -7.12
CA ASP A 53 3.92 -13.98 -8.55
C ASP A 53 2.43 -14.22 -8.81
N GLY A 54 1.77 -13.26 -9.49
CA GLY A 54 0.36 -13.32 -9.87
C GLY A 54 -0.64 -12.63 -8.91
N GLY A 55 -0.18 -11.90 -7.89
CA GLY A 55 -1.09 -11.11 -7.08
C GLY A 55 -0.53 -10.43 -5.83
N ILE A 56 -1.45 -9.85 -5.06
CA ILE A 56 -1.18 -9.12 -3.82
C ILE A 56 -1.90 -9.83 -2.67
N VAL A 57 -1.18 -10.12 -1.60
CA VAL A 57 -1.73 -10.72 -0.37
C VAL A 57 -1.81 -9.67 0.73
N PHE A 58 -3.03 -9.34 1.14
CA PHE A 58 -3.30 -8.48 2.30
C PHE A 58 -3.62 -9.34 3.51
N VAL A 59 -2.84 -9.21 4.59
CA VAL A 59 -3.10 -9.86 5.88
C VAL A 59 -3.82 -8.87 6.80
N LEU A 60 -5.00 -9.20 7.27
CA LEU A 60 -5.85 -8.29 8.04
C LEU A 60 -5.59 -8.39 9.56
N LYS A 61 -5.90 -7.30 10.27
CA LYS A 61 -6.06 -7.28 11.73
C LYS A 61 -7.35 -8.02 12.11
N GLU A 62 -7.57 -8.24 13.40
CA GLU A 62 -8.72 -9.03 13.88
C GLU A 62 -10.06 -8.35 13.59
N ASN A 63 -11.10 -9.16 13.35
CA ASN A 63 -12.50 -8.73 13.15
C ASN A 63 -12.73 -7.70 12.03
N LEU A 64 -11.93 -7.74 10.97
CA LEU A 64 -12.08 -6.87 9.81
C LEU A 64 -12.44 -7.69 8.56
N ASP A 65 -13.51 -7.30 7.87
CA ASP A 65 -13.80 -7.76 6.52
C ASP A 65 -13.40 -6.65 5.53
N LEU A 66 -12.35 -6.92 4.75
CA LEU A 66 -11.86 -6.01 3.72
C LEU A 66 -12.52 -6.38 2.39
N HIS A 67 -13.34 -5.47 1.87
CA HIS A 67 -13.90 -5.60 0.52
C HIS A 67 -13.10 -4.75 -0.46
N LEU A 68 -12.56 -5.39 -1.48
CA LEU A 68 -11.82 -4.74 -2.55
C LEU A 68 -12.64 -4.76 -3.84
N LYS A 69 -12.41 -3.79 -4.73
CA LYS A 69 -12.88 -3.91 -6.11
C LYS A 69 -12.01 -4.92 -6.86
N GLY A 70 -12.61 -5.60 -7.85
CA GLY A 70 -11.93 -6.59 -8.68
C GLY A 70 -12.07 -8.03 -8.18
N LYS A 71 -11.29 -8.94 -8.78
CA LYS A 71 -11.34 -10.37 -8.49
C LYS A 71 -10.38 -10.71 -7.34
N TYR A 72 -10.95 -11.01 -6.18
CA TYR A 72 -10.18 -11.42 -5.00
C TYR A 72 -10.77 -12.67 -4.36
N ILE A 73 -9.93 -13.36 -3.57
CA ILE A 73 -10.33 -14.43 -2.68
C ILE A 73 -10.10 -13.98 -1.25
N TYR A 74 -11.10 -14.14 -0.40
CA TYR A 74 -10.96 -13.92 1.03
C TYR A 74 -10.88 -15.26 1.77
N ASN A 75 -9.77 -15.49 2.47
CA ASN A 75 -9.62 -16.60 3.39
C ASN A 75 -9.83 -16.10 4.82
N LYS A 76 -11.00 -16.38 5.39
CA LYS A 76 -11.39 -15.96 6.73
C LYS A 76 -10.54 -16.60 7.83
N GLU A 77 -10.16 -17.87 7.69
CA GLU A 77 -9.35 -18.58 8.68
C GLU A 77 -7.96 -17.97 8.83
N LYS A 78 -7.32 -17.68 7.69
CA LYS A 78 -5.99 -17.06 7.64
C LYS A 78 -6.03 -15.54 7.75
N ARG A 79 -7.22 -14.93 7.66
CA ARG A 79 -7.43 -13.48 7.62
C ARG A 79 -6.63 -12.84 6.50
N THR A 80 -6.71 -13.43 5.31
CA THR A 80 -5.97 -12.98 4.13
C THR A 80 -6.90 -12.72 2.96
N VAL A 81 -6.71 -11.58 2.29
CA VAL A 81 -7.31 -11.29 0.99
C VAL A 81 -6.24 -11.41 -0.08
N VAL A 82 -6.48 -12.24 -1.08
CA VAL A 82 -5.62 -12.40 -2.25
C VAL A 82 -6.28 -11.69 -3.43
N LEU A 83 -5.67 -10.60 -3.88
CA LEU A 83 -6.10 -9.86 -5.06
C LEU A 83 -5.24 -10.32 -6.25
N TYR A 84 -5.88 -10.82 -7.29
CA TYR A 84 -5.20 -11.18 -8.54
C TYR A 84 -5.03 -9.94 -9.40
N THR A 85 -3.85 -9.76 -9.99
CA THR A 85 -3.58 -8.69 -10.95
C THR A 85 -2.59 -9.18 -12.00
N ASP A 86 -2.83 -8.77 -13.24
CA ASP A 86 -1.90 -8.94 -14.36
C ASP A 86 -1.04 -7.67 -14.56
N ASP A 87 -1.37 -6.58 -13.86
CA ASP A 87 -0.67 -5.30 -13.87
C ASP A 87 0.41 -5.24 -12.78
N ASP A 88 1.17 -4.13 -12.74
CA ASP A 88 2.12 -3.85 -11.65
C ASP A 88 1.44 -3.95 -10.26
N PRO A 89 1.93 -4.83 -9.36
CA PRO A 89 1.32 -5.07 -8.06
C PRO A 89 1.30 -3.83 -7.15
N LEU A 90 2.34 -2.99 -7.20
CA LEU A 90 2.42 -1.79 -6.35
C LEU A 90 1.35 -0.76 -6.75
N THR A 91 1.28 -0.47 -8.05
CA THR A 91 0.29 0.46 -8.64
C THR A 91 -1.13 -0.04 -8.36
N THR A 92 -1.38 -1.33 -8.58
CA THR A 92 -2.68 -1.96 -8.30
C THR A 92 -3.05 -1.81 -6.81
N ALA A 93 -2.12 -2.12 -5.91
CA ALA A 93 -2.35 -2.05 -4.48
C ALA A 93 -2.63 -0.61 -4.01
N LEU A 94 -1.94 0.38 -4.55
CA LEU A 94 -2.21 1.80 -4.27
C LEU A 94 -3.60 2.22 -4.75
N ALA A 95 -4.03 1.76 -5.93
CA ALA A 95 -5.35 2.10 -6.47
C ALA A 95 -6.47 1.57 -5.58
N VAL A 96 -6.42 0.27 -5.22
CA VAL A 96 -7.49 -0.35 -4.40
C VAL A 96 -7.51 0.12 -2.95
N LEU A 97 -6.40 0.67 -2.44
CA LEU A 97 -6.31 1.20 -1.07
C LEU A 97 -6.52 2.73 -0.97
N LYS A 98 -6.72 3.43 -2.09
CA LYS A 98 -7.09 4.86 -2.09
C LYS A 98 -8.61 5.08 -2.02
N GLU A 99 -9.42 4.12 -2.46
CA GLU A 99 -10.90 4.20 -2.56
C GLU A 99 -11.64 3.95 -1.25
#